data_AF-A0A1Y1UJX7-F1
#
_entry.id   AF-A0A1Y1UJX7-F1
#
_cell.length_a   1.000
_cell.length_b   1.000
_cell.length_c   1.000
_cell.angle_alpha   90.00
_cell.angle_beta   90.00
_cell.angle_gamma   90.00
#
_symmetry.space_group_name_H-M   'P 1'
#
loop_
_entity.id
_entity.type
_entity.pdbx_description
1 polymer ?
#
loop_
_entity_poly.entity_id
_entity_poly.type
_entity_poly.pdbx_seq_one_letter_code
_entity_poly.pdbx_strand_id
1 'polypeptide(L)'
;MAAADETAELGGTGSTMSIDKRLEEKLRSNLKIDHFDIVDTSGNCGSSFAITVVSPDFAKRMTLARHKMVNQILADEIKALHAFSQKTLTPEQWAAEKGKK
;
A
#
# COMPACT_ATOMS: atom_id res chain seq x y z
N MET A 1 -0.34 -7.01 -31.93
CA MET A 1 -0.53 -5.82 -31.08
C MET A 1 -1.21 -6.34 -29.81
N ALA A 2 -0.41 -6.64 -28.79
CA ALA A 2 -0.79 -7.59 -27.73
C ALA A 2 -1.65 -6.95 -26.63
N ALA A 3 -2.71 -7.69 -26.28
CA ALA A 3 -3.48 -7.71 -25.05
C ALA A 3 -3.42 -6.49 -24.12
N ALA A 4 -4.53 -5.75 -24.06
CA ALA A 4 -4.93 -5.03 -22.85
C ALA A 4 -5.38 -6.10 -21.84
N ASP A 5 -4.40 -6.60 -21.10
CA ASP A 5 -4.51 -7.65 -20.10
C ASP A 5 -5.11 -7.07 -18.80
N GLU A 6 -6.30 -7.56 -18.48
CA GLU A 6 -6.78 -7.82 -17.13
C GLU A 6 -6.68 -6.66 -16.12
N THR A 7 -7.70 -5.80 -16.12
CA THR A 7 -8.15 -5.09 -14.91
C THR A 7 -8.42 -6.13 -13.82
N ALA A 8 -7.41 -6.41 -13.01
CA ALA A 8 -7.52 -7.30 -11.87
C ALA A 8 -8.53 -6.73 -10.87
N GLU A 9 -9.70 -7.34 -10.83
CA GLU A 9 -10.71 -7.20 -9.80
C GLU A 9 -10.43 -8.26 -8.73
N LEU A 10 -9.72 -7.91 -7.65
CA LEU A 10 -9.64 -8.61 -6.35
C LEU A 10 -8.95 -7.60 -5.40
N GLY A 11 -9.46 -7.18 -4.25
CA GLY A 11 -10.61 -7.56 -3.45
C GLY A 11 -10.51 -6.83 -2.10
N GLY A 12 -11.64 -6.43 -1.50
CA GLY A 12 -11.62 -5.74 -0.22
C GLY A 12 -12.97 -5.14 0.20
N THR A 13 -14.02 -5.95 0.23
CA THR A 13 -15.26 -5.63 0.93
C THR A 13 -15.02 -5.66 2.44
N GLY A 14 -15.25 -4.55 3.18
CA GLY A 14 -15.39 -4.63 4.65
C GLY A 14 -15.11 -3.36 5.47
N SER A 15 -16.15 -2.54 5.70
CA SER A 15 -16.42 -1.73 6.92
C SER A 15 -15.42 -0.72 7.52
N THR A 16 -14.29 -0.34 6.89
CA THR A 16 -13.28 0.54 7.56
C THR A 16 -13.10 1.95 6.99
N MET A 17 -14.15 2.52 6.37
CA MET A 17 -14.29 3.82 5.65
C MET A 17 -13.54 5.09 6.13
N SER A 18 -12.81 5.06 7.26
CA SER A 18 -12.10 6.21 7.84
C SER A 18 -10.58 6.06 7.88
N ILE A 19 -10.02 4.85 8.02
CA ILE A 19 -8.56 4.67 8.16
C ILE A 19 -7.88 4.63 6.80
N ASP A 20 -8.51 3.98 5.81
CA ASP A 20 -8.03 3.86 4.43
C ASP A 20 -7.79 5.24 3.81
N LYS A 21 -8.79 6.13 3.86
CA LYS A 21 -8.69 7.50 3.37
C LYS A 21 -7.61 8.30 4.08
N ARG A 22 -7.49 8.19 5.41
CA ARG A 22 -6.46 8.91 6.18
C ARG A 22 -5.05 8.49 5.77
N LEU A 23 -4.82 7.19 5.62
CA LEU A 23 -3.53 6.68 5.14
C LEU A 23 -3.26 7.14 3.71
N GLU A 24 -4.26 7.00 2.84
CA GLU A 24 -4.14 7.41 1.44
C GLU A 24 -3.82 8.90 1.33
N GLU A 25 -4.60 9.78 1.97
CA GLU A 25 -4.41 11.24 1.91
C GLU A 25 -3.05 11.67 2.47
N LYS A 26 -2.62 11.11 3.62
CA LYS A 26 -1.29 11.39 4.20
C LYS A 26 -0.18 10.98 3.24
N LEU A 27 -0.29 9.81 2.62
CA LEU A 27 0.71 9.32 1.68
C LEU A 27 0.69 10.11 0.37
N ARG A 28 -0.48 10.40 -0.20
CA ARG A 28 -0.62 11.19 -1.44
C ARG A 28 -0.13 12.63 -1.27
N SER A 29 -0.24 13.19 -0.06
CA SER A 29 0.28 14.53 0.25
C SER A 29 1.80 14.57 0.31
N ASN A 30 2.47 13.46 0.62
CA ASN A 30 3.92 13.39 0.79
C ASN A 30 4.64 12.71 -0.39
N LEU A 31 3.97 11.83 -1.12
CA LEU A 31 4.52 11.04 -2.22
C LEU A 31 3.56 10.94 -3.41
N LYS A 32 4.11 10.71 -4.60
CA LYS A 32 3.34 10.37 -5.80
C LYS A 32 2.94 8.90 -5.78
N ILE A 33 1.74 8.59 -5.31
CA ILE A 33 1.21 7.22 -5.38
C ILE A 33 0.60 6.97 -6.76
N ASP A 34 1.04 5.90 -7.41
CA ASP A 34 0.50 5.42 -8.68
C ASP A 34 -0.64 4.43 -8.44
N HIS A 35 -0.46 3.51 -7.49
CA HIS A 35 -1.48 2.56 -7.05
C HIS A 35 -1.44 2.42 -5.52
N PHE A 36 -2.62 2.46 -4.89
CA PHE A 36 -2.81 2.28 -3.46
C PHE A 36 -3.86 1.20 -3.23
N ASP A 37 -3.54 0.24 -2.38
CA ASP A 37 -4.43 -0.82 -1.97
C ASP A 37 -4.27 -1.07 -0.46
N ILE A 38 -5.36 -1.40 0.21
CA ILE A 38 -5.39 -1.65 1.64
C ILE A 38 -6.20 -2.91 1.93
N VAL A 39 -5.59 -3.81 2.69
CA VAL A 39 -6.15 -5.10 3.08
C VAL A 39 -6.17 -5.16 4.60
N ASP A 40 -7.37 -5.27 5.16
CA ASP A 40 -7.52 -5.62 6.57
C ASP A 40 -7.17 -7.09 6.76
N THR A 41 -6.16 -7.36 7.59
CA THR A 41 -5.70 -8.72 7.94
C THR A 41 -5.96 -9.00 9.41
N SER A 42 -6.93 -8.31 10.01
CA SER A 42 -7.11 -8.21 11.44
C SER A 42 -7.75 -9.43 12.11
N GLY A 43 -7.75 -10.60 11.44
CA GLY A 43 -8.66 -11.76 11.56
C GLY A 43 -9.11 -12.28 12.92
N ASN A 44 -8.59 -11.79 14.05
CA ASN A 44 -9.06 -12.11 15.41
C ASN A 44 -8.97 -10.96 16.44
N CYS A 45 -8.33 -9.83 16.14
CA CYS A 45 -8.11 -8.73 17.10
C CYS A 45 -8.34 -7.31 16.55
N GLY A 46 -8.75 -7.16 15.28
CA GLY A 46 -9.32 -5.90 14.77
C GLY A 46 -8.34 -4.73 14.63
N SER A 47 -7.03 -4.97 14.48
CA SER A 47 -6.03 -3.88 14.44
C SER A 47 -4.79 -4.18 13.60
N SER A 48 -4.91 -5.05 12.58
CA SER A 48 -3.83 -5.41 11.67
C SER A 48 -4.18 -5.03 10.24
N PHE A 49 -3.44 -4.06 9.69
CA PHE A 49 -3.67 -3.55 8.34
C PHE A 49 -2.44 -3.75 7.47
N ALA A 50 -2.64 -4.19 6.23
CA ALA A 50 -1.61 -4.32 5.23
C ALA A 50 -1.91 -3.39 4.05
N ILE A 51 -1.04 -2.42 3.79
CA ILE A 51 -1.17 -1.55 2.62
C ILE A 51 -0.17 -1.96 1.54
N THR A 52 -0.58 -1.85 0.27
CA THR A 52 0.29 -1.95 -0.89
C THR A 52 0.32 -0.61 -1.59
N VAL A 53 1.51 -0.03 -1.70
CA VAL A 53 1.73 1.28 -2.31
C VAL A 53 2.71 1.13 -3.44
N VAL A 54 2.27 1.46 -4.65
CA VAL A 54 3.10 1.48 -5.84
C VAL A 54 3.42 2.93 -6.17
N SER A 55 4.71 3.24 -6.28
CA SER A 55 5.15 4.58 -6.66
C SER A 55 6.47 4.53 -7.43
N PRO A 56 6.63 5.36 -8.47
CA PRO A 56 7.92 5.52 -9.13
C PRO A 56 8.96 6.23 -8.25
N ASP A 57 8.56 6.99 -7.22
CA ASP A 57 9.51 7.65 -6.30
C ASP A 57 10.33 6.61 -5.51
N PHE A 58 9.72 5.44 -5.29
CA PHE A 58 10.38 4.30 -4.68
C PHE A 58 11.50 3.72 -5.55
N ALA A 59 11.43 3.81 -6.89
CA ALA A 59 12.47 3.27 -7.75
C ALA A 59 13.82 3.98 -7.55
N LYS A 60 13.78 5.25 -7.15
CA LYS A 60 14.96 6.09 -6.96
C LYS A 60 15.50 6.08 -5.52
N ARG A 61 14.89 5.30 -4.61
CA ARG A 61 15.27 5.25 -3.19
C ARG A 61 15.54 3.81 -2.72
N MET A 62 16.50 3.66 -1.80
CA MET A 62 16.79 2.37 -1.16
C MET A 62 15.62 1.84 -0.34
N THR A 63 15.43 0.52 -0.30
CA THR A 63 14.33 -0.17 0.43
C THR A 63 14.15 0.32 1.86
N LEU A 64 15.23 0.45 2.62
CA LEU A 64 15.18 0.91 3.99
C LEU A 64 14.68 2.36 4.11
N ALA A 65 15.08 3.25 3.19
CA ALA A 65 14.66 4.65 3.20
C ALA A 65 13.17 4.79 2.89
N ARG A 66 12.64 3.96 1.97
CA ARG A 66 11.21 3.88 1.66
C ARG A 66 10.41 3.47 2.89
N HIS A 67 10.84 2.40 3.55
CA HIS A 67 10.16 1.91 4.75
C HIS A 67 10.17 2.95 5.87
N LYS A 68 11.33 3.56 6.15
CA LYS A 68 11.42 4.64 7.14
C LYS A 68 10.50 5.80 6.81
N MET A 69 10.43 6.23 5.55
CA MET A 69 9.59 7.37 5.15
C MET A 69 8.11 7.10 5.40
N VAL A 70 7.59 5.98 4.93
CA VAL A 70 6.17 5.63 5.12
C VAL A 70 5.88 5.40 6.60
N ASN A 71 6.77 4.73 7.35
CA ASN A 71 6.65 4.60 8.81
C ASN A 71 6.63 5.97 9.51
N GLN A 72 7.35 6.98 9.03
CA GLN A 72 7.34 8.32 9.63
C GLN A 72 6.05 9.07 9.32
N ILE A 73 5.57 9.02 8.08
CA ILE A 73 4.31 9.67 7.66
C ILE A 73 3.12 9.09 8.41
N LEU A 74 3.11 7.76 8.57
CA LEU A 74 2.02 7.02 9.18
C LEU A 74 2.31 6.67 10.65
N ALA A 75 3.40 7.17 11.25
CA ALA A 75 3.80 6.81 12.62
C ALA A 75 2.66 6.99 13.62
N ASP A 76 1.87 8.04 13.45
CA ASP A 76 0.75 8.37 14.33
C ASP A 76 -0.39 7.35 14.22
N GLU A 77 -0.75 6.94 12.99
CA GLU A 77 -1.78 5.92 12.76
C GLU A 77 -1.26 4.54 13.18
N ILE A 78 -0.03 4.18 12.80
CA ILE A 78 0.59 2.88 13.11
C ILE A 78 0.71 2.66 14.61
N LYS A 79 0.94 3.70 15.41
CA LYS A 79 0.96 3.59 16.88
C LYS A 79 -0.38 3.20 17.48
N ALA A 80 -1.49 3.53 16.81
CA ALA A 80 -2.83 3.10 17.21
C ALA A 80 -3.16 1.69 16.71
N LEU A 81 -2.39 1.17 15.75
CA LEU A 81 -2.54 -0.18 15.21
C LEU A 81 -1.65 -1.18 15.98
N HIS A 82 -2.15 -2.41 16.13
CA HIS A 82 -1.39 -3.48 16.79
C HIS A 82 -0.33 -4.06 15.86
N ALA A 83 -0.66 -4.15 14.57
CA ALA A 83 0.26 -4.52 13.51
C ALA A 83 -0.02 -3.71 12.25
N PHE A 84 1.04 -3.31 11.57
CA PHE A 84 0.94 -2.62 10.30
C PHE A 84 1.97 -3.15 9.33
N SER A 85 1.51 -3.56 8.16
CA SER A 85 2.36 -3.94 7.05
C SER A 85 2.21 -2.94 5.91
N GLN A 86 3.34 -2.62 5.30
CA GLN A 86 3.39 -1.76 4.13
C GLN A 86 4.27 -2.42 3.07
N LYS A 87 3.73 -2.53 1.86
CA LYS A 87 4.45 -3.06 0.71
C LYS A 87 4.70 -1.89 -0.24
N THR A 88 5.92 -1.34 -0.22
CA THR A 88 6.32 -0.28 -1.15
C THR A 88 6.96 -0.90 -2.38
N LEU A 89 6.25 -0.89 -3.50
CA LEU A 89 6.69 -1.47 -4.76
C LEU A 89 6.89 -0.39 -5.82
N THR A 90 7.76 -0.65 -6.78
CA THR A 90 7.85 0.19 -7.98
C THR A 90 6.79 -0.30 -8.98
N PRO A 91 6.33 0.56 -9.91
CA PRO A 91 5.41 0.13 -10.96
C PRO A 91 5.96 -1.05 -11.77
N GLU A 92 7.27 -1.08 -12.02
CA GLU A 92 7.96 -2.20 -12.65
C GLU A 92 7.88 -3.49 -11.83
N GLN A 93 8.13 -3.42 -10.50
CA GLN A 93 8.03 -4.58 -9.61
C GLN A 93 6.60 -5.08 -9.47
N TRP A 94 5.61 -4.16 -9.42
CA TRP A 94 4.20 -4.51 -9.35
C TRP A 94 3.73 -5.22 -10.62
N ALA A 95 4.12 -4.72 -11.79
CA ALA A 95 3.86 -5.37 -13.07
C ALA A 95 4.52 -6.75 -13.15
N ALA A 96 5.77 -6.88 -12.67
CA ALA A 96 6.48 -8.16 -12.64
C ALA A 96 5.85 -9.20 -11.69
N GLU A 97 5.32 -8.78 -10.55
CA GLU A 97 4.59 -9.66 -9.61
C GLU A 97 3.24 -10.11 -10.20
N LYS A 98 2.51 -9.21 -10.88
CA LYS A 98 1.23 -9.56 -11.53
C LYS A 98 1.40 -10.52 -12.70
N GLY A 99 2.43 -10.32 -13.54
CA GLY A 99 2.67 -11.15 -14.72
C GLY A 99 3.23 -12.55 -14.41
N LYS A 100 3.45 -12.90 -13.14
CA LYS A 100 3.97 -14.20 -12.71
C LYS A 100 2.89 -15.19 -12.26
N LYS A 101 1.62 -14.82 -12.44
CA LYS A 101 0.47 -15.65 -12.08
C LYS A 101 -0.07 -16.43 -13.27
#